data_AF-A0A2N3E1F7-F1
#
_entry.id   AF-A0A2N3E1F7-F1
#
_cell.length_a   1.000
_cell.length_b   1.000
_cell.length_c   1.000
_cell.angle_alpha   90.00
_cell.angle_beta   90.00
_cell.angle_gamma   90.00
#
_symmetry.space_group_name_H-M   'P 1'
#
loop_
_entity.id
_entity.type
_entity.pdbx_description
1 polymer ?
#
loop_
_entity_poly.entity_id
_entity_poly.type
_entity_poly.pdbx_seq_one_letter_code
_entity_poly.pdbx_strand_id
1 'polypeptide(L)'
;PSFDARMDADGSRRAAFEAALTRALDEAGYPAAADPDAINYPMVVAILFILVLYVTMVYGPIAAMLVELFPTRIRYTSMSLPYHIGNGWFGGFLPTVSFAIVAATGDIYSGLWYPVIIAAMTFIVGLIFVPETKDRELHPEGS
;
A
#
# COMPACT_ATOMS: atom_id res chain seq x y z
N PRO A 1 -23.04 17.77 11.17
CA PRO A 1 -22.52 19.01 10.54
C PRO A 1 -21.61 18.66 9.34
N SER A 2 -22.04 18.96 8.11
CA SER A 2 -21.25 18.69 6.90
C SER A 2 -20.19 19.78 6.69
N PHE A 3 -18.92 19.41 6.59
CA PHE A 3 -17.82 20.32 6.29
C PHE A 3 -17.82 20.68 4.79
N ASP A 4 -18.13 21.93 4.46
CA ASP A 4 -18.08 22.43 3.08
C ASP A 4 -16.77 23.19 2.84
N ALA A 5 -15.79 22.49 2.27
CA ALA A 5 -14.42 22.97 2.07
C ALA A 5 -14.31 24.16 1.10
N ARG A 6 -15.34 24.42 0.28
CA ARG A 6 -15.34 25.50 -0.72
C ARG A 6 -15.58 26.89 -0.15
N MET A 7 -15.99 26.98 1.12
CA MET A 7 -16.31 28.24 1.76
C MET A 7 -15.24 28.72 2.76
N ASP A 8 -14.18 27.95 3.02
CA ASP A 8 -13.09 28.32 3.94
C ASP A 8 -11.95 29.04 3.22
N ALA A 9 -12.23 30.25 2.72
CA ALA A 9 -11.30 31.02 1.90
C ALA A 9 -10.09 31.60 2.68
N ASP A 10 -10.17 31.73 4.01
CA ASP A 10 -9.08 32.26 4.84
C ASP A 10 -8.42 31.20 5.76
N GLY A 11 -9.03 30.02 5.94
CA GLY A 11 -8.55 28.99 6.86
C GLY A 11 -9.08 29.13 8.29
N SER A 12 -9.82 30.20 8.60
CA SER A 12 -10.45 30.44 9.90
C SER A 12 -11.37 29.32 10.34
N ARG A 13 -12.07 28.62 9.43
CA ARG A 13 -12.93 27.49 9.81
C ARG A 13 -12.13 26.23 10.11
N ARG A 14 -11.04 25.96 9.37
CA ARG A 14 -10.08 24.91 9.74
C ARG A 14 -9.48 25.18 11.11
N ALA A 15 -9.01 26.39 11.36
CA ALA A 15 -8.44 26.77 12.66
C ALA A 15 -9.46 26.62 13.81
N ALA A 16 -10.71 27.05 13.60
CA ALA A 16 -11.78 26.88 14.58
C ALA A 16 -12.14 25.41 14.81
N PHE A 17 -12.13 24.59 13.76
CA PHE A 17 -12.38 23.15 13.85
C PHE A 17 -11.25 22.42 14.58
N GLU A 18 -9.99 22.72 14.25
CA GLU A 18 -8.82 22.18 14.95
C GLU A 18 -8.84 22.55 16.43
N ALA A 19 -9.13 23.82 16.77
CA ALA A 19 -9.26 24.25 18.15
C ALA A 19 -10.40 23.53 18.91
N ALA A 20 -11.54 23.32 18.24
CA ALA A 20 -12.67 22.57 18.81
C ALA A 20 -12.33 21.08 18.99
N LEU A 21 -11.62 20.49 18.02
CA LEU A 21 -11.18 19.10 18.07
C LEU A 21 -10.17 18.88 19.20
N THR A 22 -9.15 19.74 19.32
CA THR A 22 -8.17 19.65 20.41
C THR A 22 -8.83 19.75 21.78
N ARG A 23 -9.77 20.69 21.98
CA ARG A 23 -10.53 20.76 23.23
C ARG A 23 -11.35 19.50 23.51
N ALA A 24 -12.02 18.96 22.49
CA ALA A 24 -12.82 17.74 22.65
C ALA A 24 -11.93 16.51 22.99
N LEU A 25 -10.72 16.44 22.43
CA LEU A 25 -9.73 15.40 22.75
C LEU A 25 -9.20 15.55 24.17
N ASP A 26 -8.88 16.78 24.60
CA ASP A 26 -8.43 17.08 25.96
C ASP A 26 -9.52 16.74 27.00
N GLU A 27 -10.77 17.13 26.75
CA GLU A 27 -11.92 16.80 27.62
C GLU A 27 -12.20 15.29 27.68
N ALA A 28 -11.98 14.57 26.58
CA ALA A 28 -12.12 13.13 26.50
C ALA A 28 -10.95 12.35 27.14
N GLY A 29 -9.91 13.04 27.61
CA GLY A 29 -8.72 12.42 28.20
C GLY A 29 -7.86 11.67 27.18
N TYR A 30 -7.95 12.02 25.89
CA TYR A 30 -7.08 11.45 24.88
C TYR A 30 -5.63 11.93 25.10
N PRO A 31 -4.64 11.03 25.16
CA PRO A 31 -3.25 11.43 25.38
C PRO A 31 -2.74 12.26 24.20
N ALA A 32 -2.19 13.44 24.50
CA ALA A 32 -1.68 14.39 23.50
C ALA A 32 -0.51 13.85 22.66
N ALA A 33 0.14 12.78 23.13
CA ALA A 33 1.17 12.05 22.42
C ALA A 33 0.97 10.55 22.63
N ALA A 34 1.29 9.75 21.61
CA ALA A 34 1.42 8.31 21.78
C ALA A 34 2.54 8.04 22.79
N ASP A 35 2.25 7.26 23.83
CA ASP A 35 3.22 6.87 24.85
C ASP A 35 4.38 6.10 24.19
N PRO A 36 5.60 6.68 24.12
CA PRO A 36 6.75 6.03 23.50
C PRO A 36 7.14 4.75 24.23
N ASP A 37 6.88 4.66 25.54
CA ASP A 37 7.23 3.51 26.37
C ASP A 37 6.27 2.33 26.16
N ALA A 38 5.09 2.59 25.58
CA ALA A 38 4.16 1.54 25.13
C ALA A 38 4.58 0.91 23.79
N ILE A 39 5.56 1.48 23.07
CA ILE A 39 6.02 0.97 21.79
C ILE A 39 7.19 0.00 21.99
N ASN A 40 6.98 -1.26 21.61
CA ASN A 40 8.06 -2.24 21.55
C ASN A 40 8.93 -2.00 20.30
N TYR A 41 9.89 -1.07 20.40
CA TYR A 41 10.79 -0.71 19.30
C TYR A 41 11.53 -1.93 18.70
N PRO A 42 12.11 -2.86 19.49
CA PRO A 42 12.73 -4.06 18.92
C PRO A 42 11.78 -4.89 18.06
N MET A 43 10.53 -5.07 18.50
CA MET A 43 9.52 -5.82 17.76
C MET A 43 9.14 -5.10 16.46
N VAL A 44 8.93 -3.78 16.52
CA VAL A 44 8.62 -2.97 15.31
C VAL A 44 9.74 -3.11 14.29
N VAL A 45 11.00 -2.96 14.71
CA VAL A 45 12.16 -3.13 13.83
C VAL A 45 12.23 -4.55 13.26
N ALA A 46 11.97 -5.58 14.07
CA ALA A 46 11.97 -6.96 13.61
C ALA A 46 10.89 -7.22 12.55
N ILE A 47 9.67 -6.72 12.75
CA ILE A 47 8.57 -6.84 11.78
C ILE A 47 8.94 -6.13 10.47
N LEU A 48 9.45 -4.90 10.54
CA LEU A 48 9.88 -4.15 9.35
C LEU A 48 11.01 -4.87 8.60
N PHE A 49 11.98 -5.43 9.33
CA PHE A 49 13.06 -6.21 8.72
C PHE A 49 12.53 -7.45 7.98
N ILE A 50 11.62 -8.21 8.60
CA ILE A 50 10.98 -9.37 7.97
C ILE A 50 10.20 -8.96 6.71
N LEU A 51 9.44 -7.87 6.78
CA LEU A 51 8.70 -7.34 5.62
C LEU A 51 9.64 -6.97 4.47
N VAL A 52 10.73 -6.26 4.74
CA VAL A 52 11.73 -5.90 3.73
C VAL A 52 12.42 -7.13 3.15
N LEU A 53 12.71 -8.13 3.99
CA LEU A 53 13.27 -9.40 3.56
C LEU A 53 12.32 -10.15 2.61
N TYR A 54 11.02 -10.18 2.90
CA TYR A 54 10.03 -10.76 1.98
C TYR A 54 9.95 -10.01 0.65
N VAL A 55 9.92 -8.67 0.70
CA VAL A 55 9.90 -7.84 -0.51
C VAL A 55 11.14 -8.10 -1.37
N THR A 56 12.34 -8.15 -0.77
CA THR A 56 13.58 -8.37 -1.53
C THR A 56 13.65 -9.77 -2.15
N MET A 57 13.20 -10.82 -1.45
CA MET A 57 13.11 -12.17 -2.01
C MET A 57 12.16 -12.27 -3.20
N VAL A 58 11.10 -11.46 -3.23
CA VAL A 58 10.15 -11.42 -4.37
C VAL A 58 10.71 -10.59 -5.53
N TYR A 59 11.41 -9.49 -5.24
CA TYR A 59 11.97 -8.62 -6.28
C TYR A 59 13.10 -9.28 -7.08
N GLY A 60 13.86 -10.20 -6.48
CA GLY A 60 14.94 -10.94 -7.18
C GLY A 60 14.43 -11.76 -8.39
N PRO A 61 13.48 -12.69 -8.21
CA PRO A 61 12.86 -13.45 -9.29
C PRO A 61 12.10 -12.58 -10.29
N ILE A 62 11.40 -11.53 -9.84
CA ILE A 62 10.69 -10.60 -10.74
C ILE A 62 11.68 -9.93 -11.71
N ALA A 63 12.84 -9.50 -11.22
CA ALA A 63 13.88 -8.91 -12.07
C ALA A 63 14.40 -9.88 -13.14
N ALA A 64 14.58 -11.17 -12.79
CA ALA A 64 14.98 -12.21 -13.74
C ALA A 64 13.88 -12.52 -14.77
N MET A 65 12.63 -12.71 -14.32
CA MET A 65 11.47 -12.93 -15.20
C MET A 65 11.26 -11.78 -16.19
N LEU A 66 11.46 -10.52 -15.76
CA LEU A 66 11.38 -9.35 -16.64
C LEU A 66 12.48 -9.27 -17.71
N VAL A 67 13.60 -10.00 -17.53
CA VAL A 67 14.65 -10.13 -18.55
C VAL A 67 14.32 -11.27 -19.52
N GLU A 68 13.67 -12.34 -19.05
CA GLU A 68 13.32 -13.52 -19.85
C GLU A 68 12.03 -13.36 -20.68
N LEU A 69 10.98 -12.71 -20.15
CA LEU A 69 9.66 -12.63 -20.80
C LEU A 69 9.52 -11.57 -21.90
N PHE A 70 10.43 -10.60 -22.00
CA PHE A 70 10.23 -9.44 -22.88
C PHE A 70 11.38 -9.22 -23.88
N PRO A 71 11.14 -9.39 -25.18
CA PRO A 71 12.00 -8.84 -26.23
C PRO A 71 12.08 -7.31 -26.09
N THR A 72 13.23 -6.73 -26.41
CA THR A 72 13.59 -5.30 -26.22
C THR A 72 12.62 -4.26 -26.80
N ARG A 73 11.64 -4.66 -27.62
CA ARG A 73 10.72 -3.77 -28.37
C ARG A 73 9.44 -3.31 -27.64
N ILE A 74 8.97 -4.00 -26.59
CA ILE A 74 7.70 -3.68 -25.90
C ILE A 74 7.83 -3.43 -24.39
N ARG A 75 9.05 -3.56 -23.86
CA ARG A 75 9.39 -3.48 -22.42
C ARG A 75 8.80 -2.25 -21.72
N TYR A 76 8.85 -1.08 -22.36
CA TYR A 76 8.49 0.19 -21.71
C TYR A 76 6.99 0.31 -21.41
N THR A 77 6.14 -0.09 -22.36
CA THR A 77 4.67 -0.06 -22.20
C THR A 77 4.18 -1.19 -21.30
N SER A 78 4.77 -2.38 -21.42
CA SER A 78 4.42 -3.54 -20.60
C SER A 78 4.87 -3.41 -19.15
N MET A 79 5.97 -2.70 -18.87
CA MET A 79 6.43 -2.45 -17.49
C MET A 79 5.63 -1.32 -16.83
N SER A 80 5.35 -0.22 -17.52
CA SER A 80 4.69 0.92 -16.87
C SER A 80 3.23 0.64 -16.47
N LEU A 81 2.51 -0.19 -17.24
CA LEU A 81 1.12 -0.53 -16.97
C LEU A 81 0.91 -1.16 -15.56
N PRO A 82 1.59 -2.26 -15.19
CA PRO A 82 1.48 -2.82 -13.84
C PRO A 82 2.05 -1.89 -12.76
N TYR A 83 3.14 -1.16 -13.02
CA TYR A 83 3.67 -0.22 -12.02
C TYR A 83 2.73 0.96 -11.75
N HIS A 84 2.10 1.56 -12.77
CA HIS A 84 1.19 2.69 -12.58
C HIS A 84 -0.17 2.26 -12.03
N ILE A 85 -0.71 1.12 -12.46
CA ILE A 85 -1.99 0.64 -11.95
C ILE A 85 -1.82 0.09 -10.53
N GLY A 86 -0.78 -0.73 -10.32
CA GLY A 86 -0.44 -1.30 -9.02
C GLY A 86 -0.13 -0.22 -7.98
N ASN A 87 0.86 0.62 -8.27
CA ASN A 87 1.33 1.61 -7.31
C ASN A 87 0.41 2.84 -7.23
N GLY A 88 -0.17 3.25 -8.37
CA GLY A 88 -1.02 4.44 -8.44
C GLY A 88 -2.44 4.21 -7.94
N TRP A 89 -3.12 3.16 -8.41
CA TRP A 89 -4.51 2.91 -8.00
C TRP A 89 -4.55 2.16 -6.67
N PHE A 90 -4.01 0.93 -6.62
CA PHE A 90 -4.11 0.12 -5.41
C PHE A 90 -3.25 0.66 -4.27
N GLY A 91 -2.01 1.08 -4.56
CA GLY A 91 -1.13 1.70 -3.57
C GLY A 91 -1.63 3.08 -3.11
N GLY A 92 -2.02 3.95 -4.05
CA GLY A 92 -2.46 5.31 -3.74
C GLY A 92 -3.78 5.39 -2.95
N PHE A 93 -4.70 4.46 -3.17
CA PHE A 93 -5.96 4.41 -2.42
C PHE A 93 -5.88 3.67 -1.08
N LEU A 94 -4.78 2.94 -0.81
CA LEU A 94 -4.57 2.23 0.45
C LEU A 94 -4.79 3.11 1.68
N PRO A 95 -4.10 4.26 1.88
CA PRO A 95 -4.27 5.05 3.10
C PRO A 95 -5.71 5.57 3.26
N THR A 96 -6.33 6.03 2.17
CA THR A 96 -7.70 6.58 2.20
C THR A 96 -8.73 5.51 2.52
N VAL A 97 -8.63 4.33 1.90
CA VAL A 97 -9.58 3.23 2.10
C VAL A 97 -9.35 2.57 3.46
N SER A 98 -8.10 2.31 3.85
CA SER A 98 -7.78 1.79 5.18
C SER A 98 -8.28 2.72 6.28
N PHE A 99 -8.09 4.04 6.14
CA PHE A 99 -8.65 5.01 7.07
C PHE A 99 -10.18 4.97 7.11
N ALA A 100 -10.84 4.91 5.95
CA ALA A 100 -12.30 4.83 5.88
C ALA A 100 -12.85 3.55 6.54
N ILE A 101 -12.18 2.41 6.37
CA ILE A 101 -12.56 1.13 7.01
C ILE A 101 -12.39 1.25 8.53
N VAL A 102 -11.27 1.78 9.01
CA VAL A 102 -11.04 1.99 10.45
C VAL A 102 -12.06 2.96 11.04
N ALA A 103 -12.36 4.06 10.35
CA ALA A 103 -13.37 5.03 10.78
C ALA A 103 -14.79 4.44 10.83
N ALA A 104 -15.12 3.53 9.92
CA ALA A 104 -16.43 2.87 9.88
C ALA A 104 -16.59 1.74 10.91
N THR A 105 -15.50 1.01 11.20
CA THR A 105 -15.53 -0.16 12.09
C THR A 105 -15.14 0.17 13.54
N GLY A 106 -14.40 1.25 13.75
CA GLY A 106 -13.80 1.61 15.04
C GLY A 106 -12.57 0.78 15.42
N ASP A 107 -12.15 -0.18 14.58
CA ASP A 107 -11.00 -1.05 14.84
C ASP A 107 -9.83 -0.68 13.91
N ILE A 108 -8.67 -0.38 14.47
CA ILE A 108 -7.46 -0.03 13.71
C ILE A 108 -6.93 -1.20 12.87
N TYR A 109 -7.17 -2.44 13.29
CA TYR A 109 -6.70 -3.63 12.58
C TYR A 109 -7.54 -3.92 11.33
N SER A 110 -8.77 -3.43 11.27
CA SER A 110 -9.66 -3.60 10.12
C SER A 110 -9.06 -3.02 8.82
N GLY A 111 -8.28 -1.93 8.93
CA GLY A 111 -7.62 -1.28 7.79
C GLY A 111 -6.58 -2.17 7.10
N LEU A 112 -6.01 -3.14 7.82
CA LEU A 112 -5.04 -4.11 7.29
C LEU A 112 -5.66 -5.09 6.29
N TRP A 113 -6.98 -5.28 6.32
CA TRP A 113 -7.65 -6.17 5.37
C TRP A 113 -7.59 -5.68 3.93
N TYR A 114 -7.50 -4.35 3.71
CA TYR A 114 -7.38 -3.80 2.36
C TYR A 114 -6.14 -4.34 1.61
N PRO A 115 -4.90 -4.15 2.09
CA PRO A 115 -3.73 -4.69 1.40
C PRO A 115 -3.73 -6.22 1.34
N VAL A 116 -4.26 -6.91 2.37
CA VAL A 116 -4.34 -8.38 2.38
C VAL A 116 -5.24 -8.90 1.26
N ILE A 117 -6.43 -8.32 1.08
CA ILE A 117 -7.37 -8.71 0.03
C ILE A 117 -6.80 -8.42 -1.35
N ILE A 118 -6.20 -7.23 -1.55
CA ILE A 118 -5.57 -6.88 -2.83
C ILE A 118 -4.40 -7.81 -3.15
N ALA A 119 -3.55 -8.13 -2.17
CA ALA A 119 -2.44 -9.07 -2.35
C ALA A 119 -2.96 -10.48 -2.69
N ALA A 120 -3.97 -10.97 -1.97
CA ALA A 120 -4.58 -12.27 -2.23
C ALA A 120 -5.23 -12.33 -3.63
N MET A 121 -5.96 -11.30 -4.04
CA MET A 121 -6.50 -11.20 -5.39
C MET A 121 -5.39 -11.20 -6.44
N THR A 122 -4.32 -10.42 -6.23
CA THR A 122 -3.17 -10.38 -7.15
C THR A 122 -2.49 -11.73 -7.25
N PHE A 123 -2.35 -12.45 -6.13
CA PHE A 123 -1.81 -13.80 -6.09
C PHE A 123 -2.68 -14.80 -6.87
N ILE A 124 -3.99 -14.78 -6.67
CA ILE A 124 -4.94 -15.65 -7.40
C ILE A 124 -4.91 -15.34 -8.90
N VAL A 125 -4.96 -14.06 -9.27
CA VAL A 125 -4.84 -13.63 -10.67
C VAL A 125 -3.50 -14.07 -11.25
N GLY A 126 -2.41 -13.91 -10.50
CA GLY A 126 -1.09 -14.37 -10.88
C GLY A 126 -1.06 -15.87 -11.16
N LEU A 127 -1.61 -16.68 -10.25
CA LEU A 127 -1.69 -18.14 -10.41
C LEU A 127 -2.48 -18.58 -11.64
N ILE A 128 -3.54 -17.84 -12.02
CA ILE A 128 -4.41 -18.22 -13.14
C ILE A 128 -3.87 -17.71 -14.48
N PHE A 129 -3.32 -16.49 -14.50
CA PHE A 129 -3.01 -15.78 -15.75
C PHE A 129 -1.52 -15.66 -16.05
N VAL A 130 -0.60 -15.93 -15.10
CA VAL A 130 0.83 -15.98 -15.41
C VAL A 130 1.12 -17.34 -16.04
N PRO A 131 1.43 -17.40 -17.34
CA PRO A 131 1.78 -18.65 -17.98
C PRO A 131 3.12 -19.14 -17.42
N GLU A 132 3.18 -20.42 -17.07
CA GLU A 132 4.40 -21.09 -16.61
C GLU A 132 5.50 -20.97 -17.70
N THR A 133 6.53 -20.16 -17.45
CA THR A 133 7.63 -19.92 -18.40
C THR A 133 8.76 -20.93 -18.31
N LYS A 134 8.67 -21.93 -17.43
CA LYS A 134 9.73 -22.91 -17.21
C LYS A 134 10.03 -23.80 -18.43
N ASP A 135 9.07 -23.99 -19.34
CA ASP A 135 9.20 -24.92 -20.48
C ASP A 135 9.39 -24.26 -21.87
N ARG A 136 9.70 -22.96 -21.95
CA ARG A 136 10.11 -22.37 -23.25
C ARG A 136 11.60 -22.60 -23.49
N GLU A 137 11.94 -23.73 -24.11
CA GLU A 137 13.23 -23.98 -24.73
C GLU A 137 13.63 -22.79 -25.61
N LEU A 138 14.69 -22.08 -25.23
CA LEU A 138 15.42 -21.19 -26.11
C LEU A 138 16.18 -22.08 -27.10
N HIS A 139 15.56 -22.46 -28.21
CA HIS A 139 16.30 -23.07 -29.31
C HIS A 139 17.48 -22.15 -29.69
N PRO A 140 18.73 -22.61 -29.62
CA PRO A 140 19.83 -21.93 -30.26
C PRO A 140 19.76 -22.29 -31.75
N GLU A 141 19.06 -21.50 -32.56
CA GLU A 141 19.21 -21.61 -34.00
C GLU A 141 20.51 -20.93 -34.42
N GLY A 142 21.57 -21.73 -34.45
CA GLY A 142 22.74 -21.49 -35.28
C GLY A 142 22.89 -22.63 -36.29
N SER A 143 22.55 -22.38 -37.56
CA SER A 143 23.26 -22.83 -38.77
C SER A 143 22.52 -22.37 -40.02
#